data_AF-A0A257YZ29-F1
#
_entry.id   AF-A0A257YZ29-F1
#
_cell.length_a   1.000
_cell.length_b   1.000
_cell.length_c   1.000
_cell.angle_alpha   90.00
_cell.angle_beta   90.00
_cell.angle_gamma   90.00
#
_symmetry.space_group_name_H-M   'P 1'
#
loop_
_entity.id
_entity.type
_entity.pdbx_description
1 polymer ?
#
loop_
_entity_poly.entity_id
_entity_poly.type
_entity_poly.pdbx_seq_one_letter_code
_entity_poly.pdbx_strand_id
1 'polypeptide(L)'
;ADLRKSGIAVQLANPGFIRTRLTAKNDFRMPAIMEPEEAAAIMFRHMQSGRFKISFPTVFSWLFRGGQFLPDALYYRMFPPRG
;
A
#
# COMPACT_ATOMS: atom_id res chain seq x y z
N ALA A 1 -16.82 -12.72 -14.30
CA ALA A 1 -15.51 -12.91 -13.66
C ALA A 1 -15.12 -14.35 -13.88
N ASP A 2 -14.05 -14.55 -14.63
CA ASP A 2 -13.74 -15.81 -15.32
C ASP A 2 -13.38 -16.96 -14.38
N LEU A 3 -13.03 -16.64 -13.12
CA LEU A 3 -12.66 -17.60 -12.08
C LEU A 3 -13.84 -17.98 -11.16
N ARG A 4 -15.05 -17.51 -11.44
CA ARG A 4 -16.22 -17.81 -10.59
C ARG A 4 -16.60 -19.29 -10.74
N LYS A 5 -16.72 -20.01 -9.61
CA LYS A 5 -17.03 -21.45 -9.54
C LYS A 5 -15.92 -22.39 -10.03
N SER A 6 -14.69 -21.92 -10.25
CA SER A 6 -13.56 -22.79 -10.65
C SER A 6 -12.84 -23.47 -9.49
N GLY A 7 -13.22 -23.18 -8.24
CA GLY A 7 -12.48 -23.62 -7.05
C GLY A 7 -11.22 -22.78 -6.76
N ILE A 8 -10.91 -21.78 -7.60
CA ILE A 8 -9.78 -20.87 -7.40
C ILE A 8 -10.20 -19.74 -6.46
N ALA A 9 -9.48 -19.58 -5.35
CA ALA A 9 -9.63 -18.44 -4.46
C ALA A 9 -8.90 -17.22 -5.04
N VAL A 10 -9.62 -16.10 -5.16
CA VAL A 10 -9.07 -14.81 -5.62
C VAL A 10 -8.99 -13.85 -4.44
N GLN A 11 -7.83 -13.25 -4.24
CA GLN A 11 -7.55 -12.31 -3.16
C GLN A 11 -6.82 -11.06 -3.70
N LEU A 12 -6.94 -9.94 -2.98
CA LEU A 12 -6.38 -8.65 -3.34
C LEU A 12 -5.47 -8.11 -2.23
N ALA A 13 -4.19 -7.94 -2.53
CA ALA A 13 -3.25 -7.24 -1.68
C ALA A 13 -2.89 -5.86 -2.26
N ASN A 14 -2.84 -4.84 -1.40
CA ASN A 14 -2.44 -3.48 -1.76
C ASN A 14 -1.27 -3.04 -0.88
N PRO A 15 -0.03 -3.40 -1.23
CA PRO A 15 1.16 -2.97 -0.51
C PRO A 15 1.49 -1.50 -0.80
N GLY A 16 2.15 -0.84 0.15
CA GLY A 16 2.90 0.39 -0.06
C GLY A 16 4.29 0.08 -0.65
N PHE A 17 5.27 0.93 -0.38
CA PHE A 17 6.63 0.75 -0.88
C PHE A 17 7.34 -0.42 -0.19
N ILE A 18 8.04 -1.23 -0.98
CA ILE A 18 8.89 -2.34 -0.51
C ILE A 18 10.29 -2.12 -1.09
N ARG A 19 11.34 -2.25 -0.27
CA ARG A 19 12.74 -2.03 -0.67
C ARG A 19 13.22 -3.08 -1.66
N THR A 20 12.94 -2.84 -2.93
CA THR A 20 13.31 -3.69 -4.05
C THR A 20 14.20 -2.93 -5.02
N ARG A 21 14.82 -3.64 -5.99
CA ARG A 21 15.52 -3.00 -7.11
C ARG A 21 14.60 -2.10 -7.94
N LEU A 22 13.28 -2.35 -7.93
CA LEU A 22 12.30 -1.52 -8.63
C LEU A 22 12.15 -0.16 -7.93
N THR A 23 11.91 -0.15 -6.63
CA THR A 23 11.74 1.08 -5.85
C THR A 23 13.05 1.85 -5.66
N ALA A 24 14.20 1.18 -5.76
CA ALA A 24 15.51 1.84 -5.71
C ALA A 24 15.74 2.82 -6.89
N LYS A 25 14.94 2.72 -7.96
CA LYS A 25 14.98 3.65 -9.10
C LYS A 25 14.15 4.91 -8.88
N ASN A 26 13.38 4.99 -7.80
CA ASN A 26 12.55 6.15 -7.50
C ASN A 26 13.41 7.29 -6.94
N ASP A 27 13.22 8.50 -7.45
CA ASP A 27 13.89 9.73 -7.03
C ASP A 27 13.09 10.52 -5.97
N PHE A 28 11.90 10.04 -5.61
CA PHE A 28 11.03 10.64 -4.62
C PHE A 28 11.10 9.93 -3.26
N ARG A 29 10.70 10.64 -2.21
CA ARG A 29 10.62 10.06 -0.85
C ARG A 29 9.55 8.98 -0.80
N MET A 30 9.92 7.81 -0.27
CA MET A 30 9.03 6.67 -0.03
C MET A 30 8.87 6.44 1.50
N PRO A 31 8.05 7.24 2.19
CA PRO A 31 7.83 7.04 3.62
C PRO A 31 7.25 5.66 3.89
N ALA A 32 7.62 5.09 5.04
CA ALA A 32 7.22 3.76 5.46
C ALA A 32 7.58 2.64 4.46
N ILE A 33 8.70 2.77 3.74
CA ILE A 33 9.24 1.67 2.92
C ILE A 33 9.56 0.47 3.80
N MET A 34 9.02 -0.69 3.43
CA MET A 34 9.19 -1.94 4.17
C MET A 34 10.31 -2.80 3.58
N GLU A 35 10.93 -3.63 4.41
CA GLU A 35 11.85 -4.66 3.91
C GLU A 35 11.06 -5.80 3.21
N PRO A 36 11.63 -6.43 2.17
CA PRO A 36 10.97 -7.52 1.44
C PRO A 36 10.49 -8.67 2.32
N GLU A 37 11.27 -9.03 3.34
CA GLU A 37 10.99 -10.14 4.25
C GLU A 37 9.70 -9.92 5.05
N GLU A 38 9.49 -8.69 5.52
CA GLU A 38 8.28 -8.31 6.26
C GLU A 38 7.04 -8.31 5.36
N ALA A 39 7.18 -7.75 4.15
CA ALA A 39 6.11 -7.74 3.16
C ALA A 39 5.72 -9.18 2.76
N ALA A 40 6.70 -10.05 2.55
CA ALA A 40 6.50 -11.46 2.24
C ALA A 40 5.74 -12.18 3.37
N ALA A 41 6.10 -11.94 4.63
CA ALA A 41 5.41 -12.53 5.77
C ALA A 41 3.93 -12.10 5.85
N ILE A 42 3.62 -10.83 5.54
CA ILE A 42 2.23 -10.34 5.48
C ILE A 42 1.46 -11.02 4.34
N MET A 43 2.06 -11.09 3.15
CA MET A 43 1.47 -11.75 1.99
C MET A 43 1.17 -13.22 2.27
N PHE A 44 2.12 -13.95 2.89
CA PHE A 44 1.95 -15.36 3.23
C PHE A 44 0.83 -15.60 4.24
N ARG A 45 0.70 -14.73 5.25
CA ARG A 45 -0.45 -14.78 6.17
C ARG A 45 -1.77 -14.48 5.47
N HIS A 46 -1.79 -13.57 4.50
CA HIS A 46 -3.00 -13.25 3.74
C HIS A 46 -3.46 -14.42 2.88
N MET A 47 -2.52 -15.05 2.16
CA MET A 47 -2.80 -16.21 1.32
C MET A 47 -3.40 -17.38 2.11
N GLN A 48 -2.96 -17.56 3.36
CA GLN A 48 -3.51 -18.58 4.26
C GLN A 48 -4.83 -18.18 4.94
N SER A 49 -5.28 -16.95 4.77
CA SER A 49 -6.51 -16.45 5.38
C SER A 49 -7.71 -16.57 4.44
N GLY A 50 -8.92 -16.54 4.99
CA GLY A 50 -10.16 -16.41 4.20
C GLY A 50 -10.48 -14.96 3.78
N ARG A 51 -9.60 -13.98 4.05
CA ARG A 51 -9.90 -12.57 3.76
C ARG A 51 -9.77 -12.31 2.26
N PHE A 52 -10.70 -11.55 1.68
CA PHE A 52 -10.61 -11.14 0.29
C PHE A 52 -9.55 -10.06 0.03
N LYS A 53 -9.37 -9.11 0.97
CA LYS A 53 -8.51 -7.93 0.76
C LYS A 53 -7.66 -7.58 1.99
N ILE A 54 -6.43 -7.13 1.73
CA ILE A 54 -5.58 -6.41 2.71
C ILE A 54 -4.87 -5.18 2.10
N SER A 55 -4.41 -4.29 2.98
CA SER A 55 -3.57 -3.13 2.66
C SER A 55 -2.51 -2.94 3.74
N PHE A 56 -1.26 -2.69 3.36
CA PHE A 56 -0.14 -2.50 4.29
C PHE A 56 0.98 -1.66 3.66
N PRO A 57 1.77 -0.88 4.42
CA PRO A 57 1.66 -0.65 5.86
C PRO A 57 0.41 0.19 6.18
N THR A 58 -0.34 -0.25 7.19
CA THR A 58 -1.69 0.25 7.46
C THR A 58 -1.66 1.76 7.72
N VAL A 59 -0.78 2.25 8.59
CA VAL A 59 -0.70 3.67 8.99
C VAL A 59 -0.46 4.63 7.82
N PHE A 60 0.34 4.25 6.82
CA PHE A 60 0.63 5.13 5.69
C PHE A 60 -0.61 5.36 4.80
N SER A 61 -1.45 4.33 4.61
CA SER A 61 -2.74 4.49 3.93
C SER A 61 -3.70 5.41 4.68
N TRP A 62 -3.66 5.44 6.02
CA TRP A 62 -4.49 6.35 6.82
C TRP A 62 -3.99 7.79 6.78
N LEU A 63 -2.67 8.01 6.63
CA LEU A 63 -2.12 9.37 6.51
C LEU A 63 -2.62 10.09 5.26
N PHE A 64 -2.62 9.45 4.09
CA PHE A 64 -3.17 10.07 2.87
C PHE A 64 -4.69 10.17 2.90
N ARG A 65 -5.37 9.18 3.48
CA ARG A 65 -6.83 9.20 3.62
C ARG A 65 -7.29 10.30 4.59
N GLY A 66 -6.53 10.52 5.67
CA GLY A 66 -6.68 11.65 6.59
C GLY A 66 -6.35 12.99 5.92
N GLY A 67 -5.33 12.99 5.05
CA GLY A 67 -4.96 14.05 4.12
C GLY A 67 -6.13 14.72 3.42
N GLN A 68 -7.10 13.92 2.98
CA GLN A 68 -8.29 14.38 2.24
C GLN A 68 -9.30 15.15 3.09
N PHE A 69 -9.19 15.10 4.42
CA PHE A 69 -10.03 15.88 5.34
C PHE A 69 -9.36 17.18 5.80
N LEU A 70 -8.13 17.45 5.38
CA LEU A 70 -7.44 18.68 5.72
C LEU A 70 -7.95 19.85 4.87
N PRO A 71 -8.20 21.03 5.45
CA PRO A 71 -8.47 22.25 4.69
C PRO A 71 -7.34 22.54 3.71
N ASP A 72 -7.69 23.04 2.53
CA ASP A 72 -6.77 23.30 1.41
C ASP A 72 -5.50 24.04 1.84
N ALA A 73 -5.62 25.07 2.69
CA ALA A 73 -4.48 25.84 3.18
C ALA A 73 -3.44 24.99 3.94
N LEU A 74 -3.88 24.00 4.73
CA LEU A 74 -2.98 23.13 5.47
C LEU A 74 -2.46 21.99 4.57
N TYR A 75 -3.28 21.50 3.65
CA TYR A 75 -2.87 20.52 2.65
C TYR A 75 -1.74 21.07 1.77
N TYR A 76 -1.91 22.25 1.16
CA TYR A 76 -0.89 22.87 0.31
C TYR A 76 0.37 23.31 1.08
N ARG A 77 0.26 23.56 2.39
CA ARG A 77 1.43 23.83 3.25
C ARG A 77 2.27 22.58 3.51
N MET A 78 1.62 21.41 3.65
CA MET A 78 2.32 20.14 3.86
C MET A 78 2.75 19.45 2.56
N PHE A 79 1.98 19.62 1.48
CA PHE A 79 2.23 19.07 0.16
C PHE A 79 2.22 20.18 -0.91
N PRO A 80 3.22 21.08 -0.90
CA PRO A 80 3.29 22.13 -1.90
C PRO A 80 3.42 21.50 -3.30
N PRO A 81 2.72 22.03 -4.32
CA PRO A 81 2.91 21.60 -5.68
C PRO A 81 4.38 21.77 -6.05
N ARG A 82 5.02 20.69 -6.48
CA ARG A 82 6.37 20.77 -7.06
C ARG A 82 6.18 21.27 -8.49
N GLY A 83 6.55 22.53 -8.73
CA GLY A 83 6.81 23.05 -10.08
C GLY A 83 8.13 22.55 -10.60
#